data_AF-A0A7X7GL73-F1
#
_entry.id   AF-A0A7X7GL73-F1
#
_cell.length_a   1.000
_cell.length_b   1.000
_cell.length_c   1.000
_cell.angle_alpha   90.00
_cell.angle_beta   90.00
_cell.angle_gamma   90.00
#
_symmetry.space_group_name_H-M   'P 1'
#
loop_
_entity.id
_entity.type
_entity.pdbx_description
1 polymer ?
#
loop_
_entity_poly.entity_id
_entity_poly.type
_entity_poly.pdbx_seq_one_letter_code
_entity_poly.pdbx_strand_id
1 'polypeptide(L)'
;MSDRNPRKPSRKATETIFSFSKSERTVSLIDKGTSPLRFPARSSRSRRPTDLGKHVIRHRQFLAGQRRLVVAVAALAVLASGCSGRTGSETESTDSSGSGGSTTATSADFGTLTDVCQDGDASTATAQGVTADRIEVGVFSDIGFTKNSEFVDAAHVFTSWCNDNGGINGRTLVANTRDTKLMEPRQRMIEACRDDFALVGGGAGLDGLGVKERLQCLLPSFPAQTVQERSSGADLEISASPSKVPGYDPYTGFRTWTLNEAYPDSKEAVGLINGDSAITRAVQEMTLETLDAIGAKVVYSELYPTMGVSDWTPYAQSIKNNGVKGLIFMGSFDQLAKLE
;
A
#
# COMPACT_ATOMS: atom_id res chain seq x y z
N MET A 1 53.74 -35.43 -31.97
CA MET A 1 53.63 -33.95 -31.96
C MET A 1 52.57 -33.59 -30.91
N SER A 2 52.73 -32.65 -29.96
CA SER A 2 53.48 -31.37 -29.94
C SER A 2 52.75 -30.26 -30.70
N ASP A 3 52.53 -29.03 -30.20
CA ASP A 3 53.01 -28.39 -28.96
C ASP A 3 52.05 -27.32 -28.35
N ARG A 4 52.05 -27.25 -27.00
CA ARG A 4 52.24 -26.12 -26.05
C ARG A 4 51.54 -24.73 -26.18
N ASN A 5 50.55 -24.53 -25.30
CA ASN A 5 50.40 -23.51 -24.21
C ASN A 5 51.51 -22.42 -24.03
N PRO A 6 51.15 -21.15 -23.70
CA PRO A 6 51.54 -20.61 -22.37
C PRO A 6 50.58 -19.61 -21.64
N ARG A 7 50.07 -20.03 -20.47
CA ARG A 7 49.96 -19.37 -19.12
C ARG A 7 49.35 -17.95 -18.88
N LYS A 8 48.55 -17.90 -17.78
CA LYS A 8 48.12 -16.79 -16.86
C LYS A 8 49.25 -15.81 -16.40
N PRO A 9 49.03 -14.64 -15.70
CA PRO A 9 47.93 -14.30 -14.75
C PRO A 9 47.48 -12.80 -14.55
N SER A 10 46.41 -12.55 -13.76
CA SER A 10 46.10 -11.34 -12.92
C SER A 10 44.64 -11.42 -12.40
N ARG A 11 44.14 -10.92 -11.25
CA ARG A 11 44.65 -10.54 -9.90
C ARG A 11 43.49 -10.67 -8.88
N LYS A 12 43.74 -10.56 -7.56
CA LYS A 12 42.74 -10.69 -6.47
C LYS A 12 42.07 -9.38 -6.04
N ALA A 13 40.84 -9.50 -5.55
CA ALA A 13 40.34 -8.94 -4.28
C ALA A 13 39.53 -10.08 -3.60
N THR A 14 39.63 -10.44 -2.31
CA THR A 14 40.16 -9.78 -1.10
C THR A 14 39.30 -8.64 -0.59
N GLU A 15 38.60 -8.77 0.54
CA GLU A 15 38.17 -9.98 1.30
C GLU A 15 36.77 -9.59 1.88
N THR A 16 36.10 -10.13 2.91
CA THR A 16 36.43 -10.92 4.12
C THR A 16 35.21 -11.79 4.46
N ILE A 17 35.43 -12.98 5.03
CA ILE A 17 34.37 -13.78 5.68
C ILE A 17 34.84 -14.13 7.09
N PHE A 18 34.06 -13.80 8.12
CA PHE A 18 34.37 -14.21 9.50
C PHE A 18 33.87 -15.63 9.76
N SER A 19 34.76 -16.61 9.59
CA SER A 19 34.56 -17.98 10.04
C SER A 19 35.29 -18.21 11.36
N PHE A 20 34.55 -18.55 12.42
CA PHE A 20 35.11 -19.08 13.66
C PHE A 20 34.75 -20.57 13.77
N SER A 21 35.73 -21.40 14.11
CA SER A 21 35.60 -22.86 14.08
C SER A 21 36.25 -23.50 15.31
N LYS A 22 35.66 -24.62 15.72
CA LYS A 22 36.22 -25.67 16.58
C LYS A 22 36.44 -25.33 18.07
N SER A 23 35.59 -25.93 18.92
CA SER A 23 36.06 -26.88 19.95
C SER A 23 34.90 -27.73 20.48
N GLU A 24 35.18 -28.94 20.97
CA GLU A 24 34.19 -29.91 21.45
C GLU A 24 33.89 -29.76 22.94
N ARG A 25 32.62 -29.98 23.33
CA ARG A 25 32.31 -30.84 24.49
C ARG A 25 30.88 -31.36 24.50
N THR A 26 30.73 -32.65 24.83
CA THR A 26 29.47 -33.40 24.95
C THR A 26 28.90 -33.31 26.38
N VAL A 27 27.71 -33.93 26.60
CA VAL A 27 26.97 -34.21 27.86
C VAL A 27 25.77 -33.28 28.11
N SER A 28 24.60 -33.71 28.61
CA SER A 28 23.82 -34.98 28.46
C SER A 28 22.46 -34.84 29.19
N LEU A 29 21.36 -35.31 28.59
CA LEU A 29 20.10 -35.82 29.21
C LEU A 29 19.29 -35.00 30.26
N ILE A 30 17.96 -34.88 30.00
CA ILE A 30 16.81 -35.03 30.95
C ILE A 30 16.65 -33.90 32.01
N ASP A 31 15.46 -33.30 32.27
CA ASP A 31 14.15 -33.94 32.53
C ASP A 31 12.91 -33.11 32.10
N LYS A 32 11.71 -33.67 32.31
CA LYS A 32 10.36 -33.13 32.06
C LYS A 32 9.82 -32.34 33.26
N GLY A 33 8.93 -31.37 33.03
CA GLY A 33 8.42 -30.49 34.10
C GLY A 33 7.10 -29.76 33.82
N THR A 34 6.06 -30.48 33.38
CA THR A 34 4.70 -29.95 33.21
C THR A 34 4.08 -29.42 34.51
N SER A 35 3.58 -28.17 34.52
CA SER A 35 2.17 -27.83 34.88
C SER A 35 1.87 -26.31 34.78
N PRO A 36 0.61 -25.91 34.49
CA PRO A 36 0.23 -24.51 34.29
C PRO A 36 -0.32 -23.83 35.57
N LEU A 37 -0.30 -22.49 35.59
CA LEU A 37 -1.03 -21.67 36.56
C LEU A 37 -2.07 -20.78 35.87
N ARG A 38 -3.24 -20.64 36.49
CA ARG A 38 -4.41 -19.91 35.95
C ARG A 38 -4.39 -18.43 36.32
N PHE A 39 -5.04 -17.62 35.47
CA PHE A 39 -5.54 -16.29 35.82
C PHE A 39 -6.42 -16.31 37.09
N PRO A 40 -6.54 -15.15 37.74
CA PRO A 40 -7.88 -14.56 37.83
C PRO A 40 -7.94 -13.15 37.22
N ALA A 41 -9.03 -12.86 36.51
CA ALA A 41 -9.35 -11.50 36.08
C ALA A 41 -9.78 -10.63 37.28
N ARG A 42 -9.64 -9.30 37.16
CA ARG A 42 -10.28 -8.36 38.09
C ARG A 42 -10.98 -7.22 37.34
N SER A 43 -12.13 -6.82 37.86
CA SER A 43 -13.11 -6.00 37.16
C SER A 43 -12.87 -4.50 37.22
N SER A 44 -13.49 -3.82 36.26
CA SER A 44 -13.64 -2.39 36.10
C SER A 44 -14.06 -1.63 37.37
N ARG A 45 -13.65 -0.35 37.45
CA ARG A 45 -14.39 0.68 38.18
C ARG A 45 -14.29 2.05 37.50
N SER A 46 -15.43 2.58 37.10
CA SER A 46 -15.59 3.92 36.51
C SER A 46 -15.43 5.03 37.56
N ARG A 47 -14.81 6.16 37.18
CA ARG A 47 -14.92 7.46 37.86
C ARG A 47 -14.90 8.65 36.88
N ARG A 48 -16.05 9.31 36.75
CA ARG A 48 -16.28 10.76 36.53
C ARG A 48 -17.04 11.27 37.78
N PRO A 49 -17.34 12.58 38.02
CA PRO A 49 -17.17 13.82 37.23
C PRO A 49 -16.06 14.72 37.87
N THR A 50 -15.87 16.04 37.67
CA THR A 50 -16.64 17.25 37.23
C THR A 50 -15.73 18.17 36.39
N ASP A 51 -16.15 18.88 35.33
CA ASP A 51 -17.17 19.94 35.15
C ASP A 51 -16.75 21.37 35.61
N LEU A 52 -17.25 22.38 34.87
CA LEU A 52 -17.17 23.85 35.05
C LEU A 52 -15.80 24.55 34.85
N GLY A 53 -15.70 25.33 33.76
CA GLY A 53 -14.56 26.21 33.44
C GLY A 53 -14.82 27.17 32.27
N LYS A 54 -15.86 28.01 32.36
CA LYS A 54 -16.22 28.98 31.29
C LYS A 54 -15.28 30.19 31.30
N HIS A 55 -14.56 30.44 30.20
CA HIS A 55 -14.05 31.79 29.89
C HIS A 55 -14.34 32.17 28.43
N VAL A 56 -15.18 33.21 28.27
CA VAL A 56 -15.39 33.91 27.01
C VAL A 56 -14.45 35.11 26.98
N ILE A 57 -13.66 35.25 25.91
CA ILE A 57 -12.94 36.49 25.62
C ILE A 57 -13.35 36.97 24.22
N ARG A 58 -14.02 38.13 24.18
CA ARG A 58 -14.24 38.92 22.96
C ARG A 58 -13.39 40.18 23.06
N HIS A 59 -12.46 40.41 22.13
CA HIS A 59 -12.04 41.75 21.70
C HIS A 59 -11.51 41.62 20.26
N ARG A 60 -12.26 42.11 19.27
CA ARG A 60 -12.12 43.44 18.63
C ARG A 60 -10.88 43.57 17.71
N GLN A 61 -11.15 43.37 16.42
CA GLN A 61 -10.85 44.29 15.31
C GLN A 61 -9.58 45.17 15.42
N PHE A 62 -8.69 44.99 14.45
CA PHE A 62 -8.03 46.12 13.77
C PHE A 62 -8.13 45.94 12.25
N LEU A 63 -7.97 47.04 11.51
CA LEU A 63 -8.24 47.15 10.07
C LEU A 63 -7.00 47.54 9.26
N ALA A 64 -7.08 47.31 7.95
CA ALA A 64 -6.14 47.68 6.89
C ALA A 64 -4.77 46.96 6.91
N GLY A 65 -4.15 46.63 5.76
CA GLY A 65 -4.66 46.61 4.39
C GLY A 65 -3.75 47.33 3.38
N GLN A 66 -3.29 46.61 2.35
CA GLN A 66 -2.67 47.20 1.16
C GLN A 66 -3.05 46.40 -0.10
N ARG A 67 -3.53 47.10 -1.12
CA ARG A 67 -3.66 46.60 -2.50
C ARG A 67 -2.27 46.56 -3.15
N ARG A 68 -1.95 45.47 -3.84
CA ARG A 68 -1.21 45.52 -5.11
C ARG A 68 -1.88 44.58 -6.11
N LEU A 69 -1.93 45.01 -7.36
CA LEU A 69 -2.67 44.40 -8.46
C LEU A 69 -1.80 44.54 -9.71
N VAL A 70 -1.36 43.41 -10.27
CA VAL A 70 -0.71 43.33 -11.59
C VAL A 70 -1.23 42.07 -12.26
N VAL A 71 -1.63 42.18 -13.52
CA VAL A 71 -2.06 41.07 -14.39
C VAL A 71 -1.27 41.18 -15.69
N ALA A 72 -0.67 40.08 -16.14
CA ALA A 72 -0.20 39.89 -17.51
C ALA A 72 -0.11 38.40 -17.80
N VAL A 73 -0.35 38.01 -19.06
CA VAL A 73 -0.40 36.61 -19.52
C VAL A 73 0.61 36.44 -20.66
N ALA A 74 1.33 35.31 -20.67
CA ALA A 74 1.96 34.76 -21.87
C ALA A 74 2.08 33.24 -21.71
N ALA A 75 1.62 32.48 -22.71
CA ALA A 75 1.81 31.04 -22.79
C ALA A 75 2.87 30.71 -23.85
N LEU A 76 3.67 29.68 -23.60
CA LEU A 76 4.58 29.09 -24.59
C LEU A 76 4.55 27.57 -24.41
N ALA A 77 4.02 26.86 -25.41
CA ALA A 77 4.01 25.41 -25.43
C ALA A 77 5.38 24.87 -25.84
N VAL A 78 5.80 23.77 -25.24
CA VAL A 78 6.98 22.99 -25.65
C VAL A 78 6.51 21.59 -26.01
N LEU A 79 6.83 21.13 -27.21
CA LEU A 79 6.57 19.77 -27.69
C LEU A 79 7.87 19.14 -28.19
N ALA A 80 7.85 17.80 -28.24
CA ALA A 80 8.81 16.93 -28.92
C ALA A 80 10.28 16.94 -28.43
N SER A 81 10.57 16.03 -27.48
CA SER A 81 11.87 15.34 -27.40
C SER A 81 11.66 13.81 -27.34
N GLY A 82 10.87 13.29 -28.28
CA GLY A 82 10.55 11.87 -28.39
C GLY A 82 11.55 11.10 -29.25
N CYS A 83 12.57 10.50 -28.62
CA CYS A 83 13.53 9.64 -29.31
C CYS A 83 12.99 8.21 -29.47
N SER A 84 12.32 7.92 -30.59
CA SER A 84 12.12 6.54 -31.06
C SER A 84 13.25 6.12 -31.98
N GLY A 85 13.73 4.88 -31.87
CA GLY A 85 14.89 4.36 -32.62
C GLY A 85 14.53 3.21 -33.54
N ARG A 86 14.98 3.29 -34.81
CA ARG A 86 14.57 2.49 -35.98
C ARG A 86 13.19 2.92 -36.54
N THR A 87 12.93 2.87 -37.84
CA THR A 87 13.65 2.15 -38.92
C THR A 87 13.66 2.94 -40.25
N GLY A 88 14.33 2.38 -41.28
CA GLY A 88 13.99 2.50 -42.71
C GLY A 88 13.73 3.87 -43.34
N SER A 89 14.61 4.29 -44.25
CA SER A 89 14.40 5.44 -45.14
C SER A 89 13.74 5.01 -46.46
N GLU A 90 12.50 5.44 -46.72
CA GLU A 90 11.94 5.56 -48.08
C GLU A 90 11.17 6.89 -48.22
N THR A 91 10.92 7.29 -49.47
CA THR A 91 10.75 8.70 -49.90
C THR A 91 9.36 9.28 -49.64
N GLU A 92 9.29 10.48 -49.03
CA GLU A 92 8.06 11.29 -49.02
C GLU A 92 7.70 11.79 -50.42
N SER A 93 6.44 11.62 -50.83
CA SER A 93 5.85 12.34 -51.96
C SER A 93 4.83 13.34 -51.42
N THR A 94 5.04 14.63 -51.71
CA THR A 94 4.19 15.71 -51.19
C THR A 94 2.90 15.81 -51.99
N ASP A 95 1.75 15.52 -51.36
CA ASP A 95 0.43 15.85 -51.91
C ASP A 95 -0.43 16.60 -50.88
N SER A 96 -0.53 17.92 -51.07
CA SER A 96 -1.26 18.82 -50.18
C SER A 96 -2.76 18.76 -50.45
N SER A 97 -3.47 17.91 -49.71
CA SER A 97 -4.95 17.94 -49.64
C SER A 97 -5.42 18.34 -48.24
N GLY A 98 -6.30 19.34 -48.17
CA GLY A 98 -6.69 19.97 -46.91
C GLY A 98 -7.63 19.09 -46.09
N SER A 99 -7.10 18.43 -45.07
CA SER A 99 -7.91 17.72 -44.08
C SER A 99 -8.41 18.70 -43.01
N GLY A 100 -9.74 18.81 -42.86
CA GLY A 100 -10.33 19.43 -41.68
C GLY A 100 -9.94 18.64 -40.43
N GLY A 101 -9.71 19.32 -39.32
CA GLY A 101 -9.19 18.72 -38.08
C GLY A 101 -10.15 17.69 -37.48
N SER A 102 -10.11 16.47 -37.98
CA SER A 102 -10.68 15.31 -37.30
C SER A 102 -9.91 15.12 -36.01
N THR A 103 -10.51 15.54 -34.89
CA THR A 103 -10.11 15.05 -33.57
C THR A 103 -10.26 13.54 -33.62
N THR A 104 -9.12 12.82 -33.67
CA THR A 104 -9.10 11.38 -33.50
C THR A 104 -9.90 11.06 -32.25
N ALA A 105 -11.06 10.42 -32.42
CA ALA A 105 -11.89 10.05 -31.29
C ALA A 105 -11.04 9.17 -30.37
N THR A 106 -10.81 9.66 -29.16
CA THR A 106 -10.33 8.78 -28.09
C THR A 106 -11.36 7.65 -27.99
N SER A 107 -10.90 6.41 -27.98
CA SER A 107 -11.83 5.28 -27.87
C SER A 107 -12.56 5.39 -26.52
N ALA A 108 -13.88 5.23 -26.57
CA ALA A 108 -14.79 5.09 -25.43
C ALA A 108 -14.66 3.71 -24.74
N ASP A 109 -13.85 2.82 -25.31
CA ASP A 109 -13.73 1.42 -24.94
C ASP A 109 -12.65 1.27 -23.86
N PHE A 110 -12.98 0.57 -22.77
CA PHE A 110 -12.00 0.23 -21.74
C PHE A 110 -11.51 -1.21 -21.92
N GLY A 111 -10.49 -1.37 -22.76
CA GLY A 111 -9.87 -2.67 -23.08
C GLY A 111 -10.76 -3.51 -23.99
N THR A 112 -11.60 -4.38 -23.42
CA THR A 112 -12.60 -5.20 -24.14
C THR A 112 -14.03 -4.83 -23.81
N LEU A 113 -14.25 -3.84 -22.94
CA LEU A 113 -15.56 -3.28 -22.68
C LEU A 113 -15.77 -2.13 -23.67
N THR A 114 -16.71 -2.26 -24.61
CA THR A 114 -17.04 -1.16 -25.54
C THR A 114 -18.02 -0.19 -24.91
N ASP A 115 -18.08 1.04 -25.45
CA ASP A 115 -19.13 2.02 -25.15
C ASP A 115 -19.28 2.34 -23.64
N VAL A 116 -18.19 2.28 -22.88
CA VAL A 116 -18.21 2.44 -21.41
C VAL A 116 -18.47 3.89 -21.02
N CYS A 117 -17.75 4.81 -21.66
CA CYS A 117 -17.87 6.24 -21.47
C CYS A 117 -18.51 6.84 -22.72
N GLN A 118 -19.72 7.37 -22.57
CA GLN A 118 -20.61 7.76 -23.66
C GLN A 118 -21.59 8.85 -23.21
N ASP A 119 -21.99 9.71 -24.16
CA ASP A 119 -23.05 10.69 -24.00
C ASP A 119 -24.41 10.04 -23.63
N GLY A 120 -25.34 10.85 -23.12
CA GLY A 120 -26.70 10.41 -22.81
C GLY A 120 -27.58 11.51 -22.24
N ASP A 121 -28.87 11.21 -22.07
CA ASP A 121 -29.93 12.12 -21.59
C ASP A 121 -30.31 11.89 -20.12
N ALA A 122 -29.38 11.31 -19.36
CA ALA A 122 -29.51 11.11 -17.92
C ALA A 122 -29.90 12.41 -17.20
N SER A 123 -31.00 12.35 -16.45
CA SER A 123 -31.70 13.55 -15.95
C SER A 123 -32.33 13.38 -14.56
N THR A 124 -32.11 12.24 -13.90
CA THR A 124 -32.68 11.91 -12.58
C THR A 124 -31.62 11.40 -11.60
N ALA A 125 -31.80 11.73 -10.32
CA ALA A 125 -31.07 11.09 -9.23
C ALA A 125 -31.66 9.69 -8.98
N THR A 126 -30.88 8.64 -9.23
CA THR A 126 -31.35 7.24 -9.19
C THR A 126 -30.82 6.45 -7.99
N ALA A 127 -29.76 6.92 -7.34
CA ALA A 127 -29.10 6.26 -6.22
C ALA A 127 -28.39 7.27 -5.32
N GLN A 128 -27.91 6.79 -4.16
CA GLN A 128 -26.92 7.50 -3.34
C GLN A 128 -25.71 7.88 -4.21
N GLY A 129 -25.22 9.12 -4.09
CA GLY A 129 -24.11 9.64 -4.91
C GLY A 129 -24.36 9.81 -6.41
N VAL A 130 -25.60 9.61 -6.90
CA VAL A 130 -25.97 9.81 -8.32
C VAL A 130 -27.00 10.92 -8.44
N THR A 131 -26.68 11.99 -9.15
CA THR A 131 -27.62 13.08 -9.48
C THR A 131 -28.13 12.94 -10.91
N ALA A 132 -28.80 13.98 -11.42
CA ALA A 132 -29.08 14.09 -12.86
C ALA A 132 -27.79 14.15 -13.69
N ASP A 133 -26.84 14.97 -13.24
CA ASP A 133 -25.66 15.45 -13.96
C ASP A 133 -24.35 14.70 -13.65
N ARG A 134 -24.22 14.03 -12.49
CA ARG A 134 -22.95 13.41 -12.07
C ARG A 134 -23.09 12.13 -11.24
N ILE A 135 -21.97 11.41 -11.13
CA ILE A 135 -21.76 10.27 -10.24
C ILE A 135 -20.53 10.57 -9.37
N GLU A 136 -20.75 10.63 -8.06
CA GLU A 136 -19.72 10.81 -7.03
C GLU A 136 -19.11 9.44 -6.68
N VAL A 137 -17.78 9.27 -6.77
CA VAL A 137 -17.09 8.02 -6.39
C VAL A 137 -15.93 8.28 -5.44
N GLY A 138 -15.84 7.48 -4.37
CA GLY A 138 -14.89 7.70 -3.28
C GLY A 138 -13.57 6.97 -3.49
N VAL A 139 -12.46 7.71 -3.55
CA VAL A 139 -11.10 7.16 -3.56
C VAL A 139 -10.59 7.11 -2.12
N PHE A 140 -10.75 5.97 -1.45
CA PHE A 140 -10.34 5.78 -0.06
C PHE A 140 -8.82 5.62 0.03
N SER A 141 -8.11 6.55 0.65
CA SER A 141 -6.65 6.64 0.52
C SER A 141 -5.96 7.21 1.75
N ASP A 142 -4.75 6.74 2.06
CA ASP A 142 -3.87 7.34 3.06
C ASP A 142 -2.87 8.36 2.48
N ILE A 143 -3.14 8.94 1.29
CA ILE A 143 -2.31 9.96 0.62
C ILE A 143 -1.81 11.09 1.54
N GLY A 144 -2.64 11.56 2.48
CA GLY A 144 -2.28 12.59 3.45
C GLY A 144 -1.19 12.16 4.44
N PHE A 145 -1.02 10.86 4.66
CA PHE A 145 0.06 10.26 5.43
C PHE A 145 1.22 9.76 4.55
N THR A 146 0.94 8.92 3.54
CA THR A 146 1.96 8.26 2.71
C THR A 146 2.72 9.19 1.78
N LYS A 147 2.09 10.31 1.37
CA LYS A 147 2.55 11.22 0.30
C LYS A 147 2.70 10.56 -1.08
N ASN A 148 2.17 9.35 -1.24
CA ASN A 148 2.05 8.66 -2.51
C ASN A 148 0.66 8.92 -3.10
N SER A 149 0.60 9.47 -4.31
CA SER A 149 -0.63 9.89 -4.98
C SER A 149 -1.22 8.85 -5.93
N GLU A 150 -0.59 7.68 -6.13
CA GLU A 150 -0.91 6.75 -7.22
C GLU A 150 -2.40 6.42 -7.39
N PHE A 151 -3.13 6.15 -6.29
CA PHE A 151 -4.57 5.83 -6.35
C PHE A 151 -5.44 7.03 -6.72
N VAL A 152 -5.04 8.23 -6.30
CA VAL A 152 -5.76 9.49 -6.54
C VAL A 152 -5.49 9.97 -7.97
N ASP A 153 -4.24 9.91 -8.40
CA ASP A 153 -3.85 10.25 -9.78
C ASP A 153 -4.50 9.30 -10.78
N ALA A 154 -4.49 7.99 -10.53
CA ALA A 154 -5.16 7.00 -11.39
C ALA A 154 -6.68 7.24 -11.51
N ALA A 155 -7.35 7.57 -10.40
CA ALA A 155 -8.77 7.89 -10.40
C ALA A 155 -9.08 9.21 -11.12
N HIS A 156 -8.25 10.25 -10.98
CA HIS A 156 -8.41 11.50 -11.71
C HIS A 156 -8.12 11.36 -13.21
N VAL A 157 -7.11 10.56 -13.61
CA VAL A 157 -6.83 10.25 -15.02
C VAL A 157 -7.99 9.48 -15.65
N PHE A 158 -8.51 8.43 -14.99
CA PHE A 158 -9.66 7.67 -15.49
C PHE A 158 -10.92 8.53 -15.59
N THR A 159 -11.23 9.32 -14.55
CA THR A 159 -12.45 10.15 -14.55
C THR A 159 -12.35 11.31 -15.56
N SER A 160 -11.18 11.92 -15.76
CA SER A 160 -10.99 12.88 -16.86
C SER A 160 -11.24 12.22 -18.21
N TRP A 161 -10.52 11.13 -18.52
CA TRP A 161 -10.70 10.39 -19.78
C TRP A 161 -12.15 10.00 -20.04
N CYS A 162 -12.88 9.52 -19.03
CA CYS A 162 -14.27 9.14 -19.18
C CYS A 162 -15.17 10.36 -19.46
N ASN A 163 -14.96 11.46 -18.75
CA ASN A 163 -15.71 12.72 -18.94
C ASN A 163 -15.43 13.36 -20.30
N ASP A 164 -14.18 13.30 -20.77
CA ASP A 164 -13.76 13.76 -22.10
C ASP A 164 -14.40 12.94 -23.24
N ASN A 165 -14.99 11.78 -22.93
CA ASN A 165 -15.77 10.91 -23.82
C ASN A 165 -17.27 10.83 -23.45
N GLY A 166 -17.83 11.89 -22.84
CA GLY A 166 -19.27 12.01 -22.55
C GLY A 166 -19.72 11.49 -21.17
N GLY A 167 -18.80 10.95 -20.36
CA GLY A 167 -19.08 10.45 -19.01
C GLY A 167 -19.84 9.11 -19.03
N ILE A 168 -20.61 8.80 -17.98
CA ILE A 168 -21.40 7.56 -17.90
C ILE A 168 -22.86 7.86 -18.26
N ASN A 169 -23.23 7.61 -19.51
CA ASN A 169 -24.54 7.93 -20.09
C ASN A 169 -24.87 9.43 -19.94
N GLY A 170 -23.90 10.31 -20.23
CA GLY A 170 -24.02 11.76 -20.06
C GLY A 170 -23.76 12.30 -18.66
N ARG A 171 -23.52 11.43 -17.65
CA ARG A 171 -23.16 11.88 -16.29
C ARG A 171 -21.65 12.05 -16.11
N THR A 172 -21.25 13.20 -15.59
CA THR A 172 -19.85 13.48 -15.21
C THR A 172 -19.44 12.60 -14.01
N LEU A 173 -18.29 11.93 -14.09
CA LEU A 173 -17.67 11.24 -12.95
C LEU A 173 -16.87 12.22 -12.09
N VAL A 174 -17.04 12.13 -10.76
CA VAL A 174 -16.31 12.94 -9.77
C VAL A 174 -15.57 12.01 -8.80
N ALA A 175 -14.23 11.99 -8.87
CA ALA A 175 -13.38 11.23 -7.97
C ALA A 175 -13.12 12.00 -6.66
N ASN A 176 -13.86 11.68 -5.60
CA ASN A 176 -13.73 12.27 -4.28
C ASN A 176 -12.58 11.61 -3.51
N THR A 177 -11.47 12.34 -3.30
CA THR A 177 -10.36 11.85 -2.45
C THR A 177 -10.78 11.80 -0.99
N ARG A 178 -11.00 10.58 -0.47
CA ARG A 178 -11.34 10.32 0.93
C ARG A 178 -10.05 10.04 1.71
N ASP A 179 -9.22 11.08 1.86
CA ASP A 179 -7.93 11.05 2.58
C ASP A 179 -8.09 10.71 4.07
N THR A 180 -7.69 9.50 4.48
CA THR A 180 -7.79 9.06 5.88
C THR A 180 -6.62 9.51 6.75
N LYS A 181 -5.51 9.99 6.17
CA LYS A 181 -4.31 10.40 6.92
C LYS A 181 -3.84 9.34 7.93
N LEU A 182 -4.01 8.05 7.59
CA LEU A 182 -3.91 6.86 8.45
C LEU A 182 -4.94 6.77 9.59
N MET A 183 -5.26 7.88 10.28
CA MET A 183 -5.95 7.88 11.58
C MET A 183 -7.42 8.34 11.54
N GLU A 184 -7.93 8.78 10.39
CA GLU A 184 -9.32 9.22 10.18
C GLU A 184 -10.21 8.27 9.32
N PRO A 185 -9.93 6.95 9.13
CA PRO A 185 -10.67 6.09 8.17
C PRO A 185 -12.16 5.99 8.46
N ARG A 186 -12.54 5.91 9.74
CA ARG A 186 -13.95 5.91 10.14
C ARG A 186 -14.68 7.21 9.80
N GLN A 187 -13.99 8.36 9.86
CA GLN A 187 -14.59 9.64 9.48
C GLN A 187 -14.74 9.73 7.95
N ARG A 188 -13.70 9.36 7.20
CA ARG A 188 -13.76 9.29 5.73
C ARG A 188 -14.86 8.36 5.23
N MET A 189 -15.10 7.24 5.91
CA MET A 189 -16.17 6.31 5.55
C MET A 189 -17.56 6.90 5.80
N ILE A 190 -17.76 7.65 6.89
CA ILE A 190 -19.03 8.35 7.17
C ILE A 190 -19.30 9.44 6.11
N GLU A 191 -18.25 10.13 5.67
CA GLU A 191 -18.35 11.10 4.57
C GLU A 191 -18.67 10.41 3.23
N ALA A 192 -18.02 9.29 2.91
CA ALA A 192 -18.31 8.50 1.72
C ALA A 192 -19.74 7.93 1.71
N CYS A 193 -20.22 7.36 2.83
CA CYS A 193 -21.61 6.91 3.00
C CYS A 193 -22.67 7.99 2.76
N ARG A 194 -22.32 9.28 2.88
CA ARG A 194 -23.22 10.43 2.68
C ARG A 194 -23.17 10.98 1.26
N ASP A 195 -22.05 10.81 0.57
CA ASP A 195 -21.73 11.54 -0.66
C ASP A 195 -21.56 10.63 -1.88
N ASP A 196 -20.89 9.48 -1.74
CA ASP A 196 -20.41 8.65 -2.86
C ASP A 196 -21.40 7.53 -3.22
N PHE A 197 -21.42 7.12 -4.49
CA PHE A 197 -22.17 5.97 -5.01
C PHE A 197 -21.47 4.63 -4.73
N ALA A 198 -20.14 4.62 -4.79
CA ALA A 198 -19.27 3.49 -4.46
C ALA A 198 -17.89 4.00 -4.04
N LEU A 199 -17.14 3.19 -3.29
CA LEU A 199 -15.69 3.35 -3.21
C LEU A 199 -15.05 2.64 -4.42
N VAL A 200 -14.12 3.31 -5.11
CA VAL A 200 -13.46 2.80 -6.33
C VAL A 200 -11.97 3.10 -6.29
N GLY A 201 -11.16 2.07 -6.54
CA GLY A 201 -9.71 2.15 -6.37
C GLY A 201 -9.32 2.37 -4.91
N GLY A 202 -8.17 3.00 -4.67
CA GLY A 202 -7.72 3.32 -3.33
C GLY A 202 -7.15 2.14 -2.53
N GLY A 203 -6.67 2.50 -1.34
CA GLY A 203 -6.02 1.63 -0.35
C GLY A 203 -5.65 2.45 0.89
N ALA A 204 -5.95 1.92 2.07
CA ALA A 204 -5.64 2.53 3.36
C ALA A 204 -5.19 1.46 4.35
N GLY A 205 -4.17 1.74 5.16
CA GLY A 205 -3.59 0.76 6.09
C GLY A 205 -4.55 0.31 7.19
N LEU A 206 -5.50 1.17 7.56
CA LEU A 206 -6.53 0.92 8.56
C LEU A 206 -7.94 0.87 7.96
N ASP A 207 -8.06 0.36 6.72
CA ASP A 207 -9.31 0.11 5.98
C ASP A 207 -10.40 -0.55 6.84
N GLY A 208 -10.04 -1.60 7.58
CA GLY A 208 -10.90 -2.35 8.48
C GLY A 208 -11.60 -1.53 9.57
N LEU A 209 -11.12 -0.31 9.89
CA LEU A 209 -11.78 0.58 10.84
C LEU A 209 -13.01 1.31 10.27
N GLY A 210 -13.18 1.37 8.95
CA GLY A 210 -14.36 1.94 8.30
C GLY A 210 -15.47 0.93 7.99
N VAL A 211 -15.14 -0.36 7.90
CA VAL A 211 -16.03 -1.39 7.33
C VAL A 211 -17.41 -1.46 7.98
N LYS A 212 -17.52 -1.25 9.29
CA LYS A 212 -18.82 -1.25 9.98
C LYS A 212 -19.73 -0.16 9.40
N GLU A 213 -19.25 1.07 9.33
CA GLU A 213 -19.99 2.19 8.77
C GLU A 213 -20.32 1.96 7.28
N ARG A 214 -19.36 1.43 6.50
CA ARG A 214 -19.57 1.05 5.08
C ARG A 214 -20.76 0.11 4.89
N LEU A 215 -20.80 -0.96 5.69
CA LEU A 215 -21.88 -1.96 5.63
C LEU A 215 -23.21 -1.40 6.16
N GLN A 216 -23.19 -0.50 7.14
CA GLN A 216 -24.40 0.15 7.64
C GLN A 216 -25.05 1.09 6.62
N CYS A 217 -24.29 1.64 5.66
CA CYS A 217 -24.81 2.44 4.56
C CYS A 217 -24.93 1.66 3.22
N LEU A 218 -24.65 0.35 3.24
CA LEU A 218 -24.65 -0.55 2.06
C LEU A 218 -23.75 -0.06 0.89
N LEU A 219 -22.69 0.69 1.19
CA LEU A 219 -21.79 1.28 0.18
C LEU A 219 -20.90 0.19 -0.46
N PRO A 220 -20.98 -0.03 -1.80
CA PRO A 220 -20.10 -0.94 -2.51
C PRO A 220 -18.65 -0.46 -2.48
N SER A 221 -17.71 -1.40 -2.54
CA SER A 221 -16.27 -1.11 -2.54
C SER A 221 -15.54 -1.93 -3.58
N PHE A 222 -14.77 -1.26 -4.43
CA PHE A 222 -13.92 -1.84 -5.47
C PHE A 222 -12.45 -1.45 -5.24
N PRO A 223 -11.81 -1.93 -4.16
CA PRO A 223 -10.51 -1.45 -3.72
C PRO A 223 -9.37 -1.94 -4.63
N ALA A 224 -8.39 -1.06 -4.86
CA ALA A 224 -7.14 -1.42 -5.54
C ALA A 224 -6.17 -2.13 -4.57
N GLN A 225 -6.26 -1.85 -3.28
CA GLN A 225 -5.54 -2.55 -2.22
C GLN A 225 -6.41 -2.70 -0.96
N THR A 226 -6.40 -3.90 -0.38
CA THR A 226 -6.92 -4.19 0.97
C THR A 226 -5.79 -4.68 1.87
N VAL A 227 -5.92 -4.39 3.17
CA VAL A 227 -4.86 -4.59 4.17
C VAL A 227 -5.36 -5.39 5.37
N GLN A 228 -6.38 -4.90 6.07
CA GLN A 228 -6.88 -5.60 7.26
C GLN A 228 -7.83 -6.74 6.88
N GLU A 229 -7.83 -7.81 7.70
CA GLU A 229 -8.75 -8.97 7.58
C GLU A 229 -10.23 -8.56 7.72
N ARG A 230 -10.49 -7.36 8.23
CA ARG A 230 -11.86 -6.84 8.36
C ARG A 230 -12.38 -6.18 7.08
N SER A 231 -11.52 -5.68 6.19
CA SER A 231 -11.98 -5.21 4.87
C SER A 231 -11.97 -6.38 3.90
N SER A 232 -10.80 -7.01 3.73
CA SER A 232 -10.63 -8.19 2.86
C SER A 232 -11.67 -9.27 3.21
N GLY A 233 -12.64 -9.50 2.32
CA GLY A 233 -13.71 -10.48 2.55
C GLY A 233 -14.95 -9.97 3.32
N ALA A 234 -15.08 -8.66 3.53
CA ALA A 234 -16.32 -8.05 3.98
C ALA A 234 -17.38 -8.02 2.86
N ASP A 235 -18.66 -8.00 3.24
CA ASP A 235 -19.75 -7.89 2.28
C ASP A 235 -19.64 -6.62 1.40
N LEU A 236 -20.20 -6.69 0.20
CA LEU A 236 -20.21 -5.60 -0.78
C LEU A 236 -18.80 -5.07 -1.16
N GLU A 237 -17.75 -5.89 -0.99
CA GLU A 237 -16.38 -5.61 -1.44
C GLU A 237 -15.97 -6.57 -2.57
N ILE A 238 -15.46 -6.03 -3.68
CA ILE A 238 -15.00 -6.81 -4.84
C ILE A 238 -13.68 -6.19 -5.34
N SER A 239 -12.54 -6.79 -5.00
CA SER A 239 -11.25 -6.40 -5.59
C SER A 239 -11.01 -7.19 -6.87
N ALA A 240 -10.70 -6.50 -7.97
CA ALA A 240 -10.44 -7.11 -9.28
C ALA A 240 -9.07 -7.85 -9.33
N SER A 241 -8.14 -7.48 -8.46
CA SER A 241 -6.84 -8.14 -8.29
C SER A 241 -6.48 -8.09 -6.79
N PRO A 242 -7.06 -8.99 -5.97
CA PRO A 242 -6.96 -8.90 -4.52
C PRO A 242 -5.51 -8.98 -4.04
N SER A 243 -5.02 -7.88 -3.46
CA SER A 243 -3.74 -7.83 -2.73
C SER A 243 -3.70 -8.78 -1.53
N LYS A 244 -4.89 -9.21 -1.06
CA LYS A 244 -5.08 -10.12 0.05
C LYS A 244 -6.37 -10.92 -0.13
N VAL A 245 -6.31 -12.22 0.18
CA VAL A 245 -7.46 -13.12 0.23
C VAL A 245 -7.59 -13.64 1.68
N PRO A 246 -8.80 -13.68 2.28
CA PRO A 246 -8.96 -14.15 3.66
C PRO A 246 -8.42 -15.56 3.88
N GLY A 247 -7.67 -15.75 4.97
CA GLY A 247 -7.06 -17.05 5.31
C GLY A 247 -5.99 -17.56 4.33
N TYR A 248 -5.38 -16.70 3.50
CA TYR A 248 -4.35 -17.09 2.53
C TYR A 248 -3.14 -16.14 2.57
N ASP A 249 -1.93 -16.65 2.85
CA ASP A 249 -0.67 -15.89 2.71
C ASP A 249 -0.19 -15.94 1.25
N PRO A 250 -0.26 -14.84 0.47
CA PRO A 250 0.22 -14.79 -0.91
C PRO A 250 1.75 -15.00 -1.01
N TYR A 251 2.50 -14.83 0.07
CA TYR A 251 3.94 -15.06 0.11
C TYR A 251 4.31 -16.54 0.35
N THR A 252 3.35 -17.45 0.58
CA THR A 252 3.61 -18.88 0.85
C THR A 252 4.54 -19.50 -0.18
N GLY A 253 4.30 -19.30 -1.47
CA GLY A 253 5.15 -19.84 -2.55
C GLY A 253 6.58 -19.28 -2.52
N PHE A 254 6.73 -17.98 -2.30
CA PHE A 254 8.03 -17.31 -2.20
C PHE A 254 8.82 -17.78 -0.96
N ARG A 255 8.15 -17.92 0.20
CA ARG A 255 8.76 -18.46 1.43
C ARG A 255 9.18 -19.91 1.24
N THR A 256 8.34 -20.73 0.61
CA THR A 256 8.62 -22.14 0.28
C THR A 256 9.89 -22.26 -0.57
N TRP A 257 9.98 -21.52 -1.67
CA TRP A 257 11.16 -21.50 -2.53
C TRP A 257 12.41 -20.99 -1.80
N THR A 258 12.28 -19.90 -1.04
CA THR A 258 13.39 -19.27 -0.30
C THR A 258 14.00 -20.24 0.72
N LEU A 259 13.15 -20.98 1.44
CA LEU A 259 13.56 -21.83 2.58
C LEU A 259 13.83 -23.29 2.19
N ASN A 260 13.42 -23.76 1.01
CA ASN A 260 13.70 -25.11 0.53
C ASN A 260 14.76 -25.18 -0.59
N GLU A 261 14.90 -24.12 -1.41
CA GLU A 261 15.77 -24.13 -2.59
C GLU A 261 16.88 -23.07 -2.53
N ALA A 262 16.53 -21.80 -2.28
CA ALA A 262 17.50 -20.71 -2.39
C ALA A 262 18.47 -20.62 -1.19
N TYR A 263 17.94 -20.78 0.03
CA TYR A 263 18.70 -20.66 1.28
C TYR A 263 18.28 -21.75 2.30
N PRO A 264 18.39 -23.05 1.97
CA PRO A 264 17.94 -24.14 2.84
C PRO A 264 18.60 -24.14 4.23
N ASP A 265 19.87 -23.71 4.33
CA ASP A 265 20.61 -23.53 5.58
C ASP A 265 19.92 -22.56 6.57
N SER A 266 18.98 -21.74 6.11
CA SER A 266 18.21 -20.81 6.96
C SER A 266 16.95 -21.41 7.58
N LYS A 267 16.48 -22.56 7.08
CA LYS A 267 15.18 -23.16 7.46
C LYS A 267 15.08 -23.52 8.95
N GLU A 268 16.19 -23.92 9.57
CA GLU A 268 16.26 -24.29 11.00
C GLU A 268 16.43 -23.09 11.96
N ALA A 269 16.56 -21.88 11.42
CA ALA A 269 16.91 -20.68 12.17
C ALA A 269 16.33 -19.40 11.52
N VAL A 270 15.02 -19.37 11.31
CA VAL A 270 14.30 -18.19 10.82
C VAL A 270 14.10 -17.19 11.96
N GLY A 271 14.36 -15.91 11.70
CA GLY A 271 14.02 -14.80 12.57
C GLY A 271 12.93 -13.93 11.94
N LEU A 272 12.05 -13.37 12.77
CA LEU A 272 10.98 -12.46 12.38
C LEU A 272 11.01 -11.22 13.27
N ILE A 273 10.96 -10.02 12.69
CA ILE A 273 10.94 -8.77 13.45
C ILE A 273 10.07 -7.72 12.75
N ASN A 274 9.12 -7.15 13.49
CA ASN A 274 8.05 -6.34 12.91
C ASN A 274 7.82 -5.06 13.73
N GLY A 275 7.38 -3.98 13.07
CA GLY A 275 6.87 -2.81 13.77
C GLY A 275 5.62 -3.17 14.60
N ASP A 276 5.43 -2.57 15.77
CA ASP A 276 4.28 -2.85 16.65
C ASP A 276 3.02 -2.09 16.21
N SER A 277 2.28 -2.68 15.26
CA SER A 277 1.01 -2.14 14.76
C SER A 277 -0.04 -3.23 14.58
N ALA A 278 -1.31 -2.83 14.53
CA ALA A 278 -2.42 -3.75 14.27
C ALA A 278 -2.33 -4.46 12.90
N ILE A 279 -1.60 -3.88 11.93
CA ILE A 279 -1.42 -4.44 10.58
C ILE A 279 -0.34 -5.52 10.61
N THR A 280 0.87 -5.12 11.01
CA THR A 280 2.07 -5.96 11.05
C THR A 280 1.93 -7.14 12.00
N ARG A 281 1.24 -6.99 13.14
CA ARG A 281 0.96 -8.12 14.03
C ARG A 281 0.05 -9.18 13.38
N ALA A 282 -0.97 -8.78 12.62
CA ALA A 282 -1.84 -9.72 11.93
C ALA A 282 -1.10 -10.48 10.81
N VAL A 283 -0.20 -9.80 10.09
CA VAL A 283 0.66 -10.44 9.08
C VAL A 283 1.77 -11.29 9.72
N GLN A 284 2.25 -10.94 10.91
CA GLN A 284 3.13 -11.79 11.73
C GLN A 284 2.43 -13.10 12.12
N GLU A 285 1.21 -13.02 12.66
CA GLU A 285 0.42 -14.19 13.05
C GLU A 285 0.23 -15.16 11.85
N MET A 286 -0.17 -14.65 10.68
CA MET A 286 -0.25 -15.39 9.42
C MET A 286 1.11 -15.92 8.90
N THR A 287 2.19 -15.14 9.02
CA THR A 287 3.54 -15.53 8.59
C THR A 287 4.09 -16.68 9.45
N LEU A 288 3.80 -16.69 10.75
CA LEU A 288 4.21 -17.76 11.66
C LEU A 288 3.51 -19.09 11.32
N GLU A 289 2.21 -19.05 11.03
CA GLU A 289 1.45 -20.23 10.56
C GLU A 289 2.00 -20.75 9.23
N THR A 290 2.30 -19.86 8.28
CA THR A 290 2.90 -20.22 6.99
C THR A 290 4.29 -20.86 7.16
N LEU A 291 5.11 -20.36 8.08
CA LEU A 291 6.44 -20.89 8.35
C LEU A 291 6.38 -22.29 9.00
N ASP A 292 5.48 -22.51 9.96
CA ASP A 292 5.26 -23.82 10.57
C ASP A 292 4.76 -24.85 9.53
N ALA A 293 3.79 -24.45 8.69
CA ALA A 293 3.22 -25.31 7.65
C ALA A 293 4.23 -25.79 6.59
N ILE A 294 5.26 -24.99 6.28
CA ILE A 294 6.36 -25.40 5.39
C ILE A 294 7.54 -26.07 6.14
N GLY A 295 7.40 -26.27 7.45
CA GLY A 295 8.39 -26.90 8.32
C GLY A 295 9.62 -26.05 8.61
N ALA A 296 9.48 -24.71 8.59
CA ALA A 296 10.55 -23.78 8.92
C ALA A 296 10.49 -23.38 10.40
N LYS A 297 11.64 -23.44 11.07
CA LYS A 297 11.76 -23.23 12.51
C LYS A 297 12.10 -21.78 12.82
N VAL A 298 11.16 -21.10 13.49
CA VAL A 298 11.36 -19.74 13.99
C VAL A 298 12.12 -19.79 15.32
N VAL A 299 13.31 -19.18 15.36
CA VAL A 299 14.16 -19.09 16.56
C VAL A 299 14.16 -17.69 17.19
N TYR A 300 13.54 -16.71 16.53
CA TYR A 300 13.42 -15.34 16.99
C TYR A 300 12.16 -14.70 16.41
N SER A 301 11.33 -14.06 17.24
CA SER A 301 10.08 -13.41 16.83
C SER A 301 9.78 -12.26 17.77
N GLU A 302 10.01 -11.02 17.33
CA GLU A 302 9.98 -9.82 18.19
C GLU A 302 9.29 -8.62 17.56
N LEU A 303 8.94 -7.64 18.41
CA LEU A 303 8.34 -6.37 18.01
C LEU A 303 9.23 -5.18 18.38
N TYR A 304 9.20 -4.14 17.52
CA TYR A 304 9.80 -2.84 17.80
C TYR A 304 8.77 -1.71 17.59
N PRO A 305 8.84 -0.57 18.31
CA PRO A 305 7.91 0.54 18.10
C PRO A 305 7.85 1.00 16.63
N THR A 306 6.66 1.16 16.03
CA THR A 306 6.52 1.46 14.58
C THR A 306 7.29 2.70 14.10
N MET A 307 7.52 3.68 14.98
CA MET A 307 8.35 4.86 14.70
C MET A 307 9.86 4.55 14.52
N GLY A 308 10.27 3.29 14.72
CA GLY A 308 11.65 2.85 14.86
C GLY A 308 12.20 3.08 16.27
N VAL A 309 13.43 2.64 16.49
CA VAL A 309 14.22 2.93 17.70
C VAL A 309 15.49 3.71 17.34
N SER A 310 16.02 4.44 18.32
CA SER A 310 17.28 5.18 18.20
C SER A 310 18.53 4.30 18.34
N ASP A 311 18.38 3.14 18.99
CA ASP A 311 19.42 2.12 19.14
C ASP A 311 18.84 0.75 18.80
N TRP A 312 19.39 0.11 17.77
CA TRP A 312 19.00 -1.21 17.29
C TRP A 312 19.90 -2.33 17.83
N THR A 313 20.97 -1.98 18.55
CA THR A 313 21.94 -2.92 19.12
C THR A 313 21.28 -4.06 19.94
N PRO A 314 20.26 -3.82 20.78
CA PRO A 314 19.60 -4.90 21.52
C PRO A 314 18.92 -5.93 20.62
N TYR A 315 18.31 -5.49 19.51
CA TYR A 315 17.67 -6.36 18.52
C TYR A 315 18.72 -7.13 17.72
N ALA A 316 19.74 -6.46 17.20
CA ALA A 316 20.84 -7.09 16.46
C ALA A 316 21.59 -8.15 17.31
N GLN A 317 21.87 -7.84 18.58
CA GLN A 317 22.44 -8.80 19.53
C GLN A 317 21.49 -9.98 19.78
N SER A 318 20.19 -9.76 19.91
CA SER A 318 19.21 -10.83 20.15
C SER A 318 19.05 -11.75 18.93
N ILE A 319 19.02 -11.21 17.72
CA ILE A 319 19.03 -11.96 16.45
C ILE A 319 20.28 -12.84 16.36
N LYS A 320 21.45 -12.27 16.67
CA LYS A 320 22.74 -12.98 16.67
C LYS A 320 22.83 -14.07 17.73
N ASN A 321 22.35 -13.81 18.95
CA ASN A 321 22.39 -14.75 20.07
C ASN A 321 21.45 -15.93 19.89
N ASN A 322 20.29 -15.74 19.23
CA ASN A 322 19.40 -16.82 18.82
C ASN A 322 19.87 -17.56 17.55
N GLY A 323 21.00 -17.15 16.96
CA GLY A 323 21.65 -17.86 15.86
C GLY A 323 20.95 -17.74 14.51
N VAL A 324 20.08 -16.73 14.32
CA VAL A 324 19.27 -16.50 13.11
C VAL A 324 20.12 -16.56 11.83
N LYS A 325 19.56 -17.20 10.79
CA LYS A 325 20.17 -17.41 9.47
C LYS A 325 19.38 -16.83 8.31
N GLY A 326 18.06 -16.73 8.44
CA GLY A 326 17.20 -15.98 7.52
C GLY A 326 16.32 -15.03 8.32
N LEU A 327 16.33 -13.73 7.99
CA LEU A 327 15.55 -12.71 8.69
C LEU A 327 14.41 -12.22 7.80
N ILE A 328 13.18 -12.28 8.33
CA ILE A 328 12.02 -11.60 7.76
C ILE A 328 11.85 -10.30 8.57
N PHE A 329 12.00 -9.16 7.90
CA PHE A 329 11.87 -7.84 8.49
C PHE A 329 10.61 -7.15 7.96
N MET A 330 9.67 -6.78 8.84
CA MET A 330 8.45 -6.06 8.47
C MET A 330 8.47 -4.63 9.01
N GLY A 331 9.06 -3.74 8.21
CA GLY A 331 9.27 -2.33 8.51
C GLY A 331 9.69 -1.54 7.28
N SER A 332 10.11 -0.29 7.45
CA SER A 332 10.68 0.50 6.35
C SER A 332 12.14 0.11 6.06
N PHE A 333 12.55 0.21 4.80
CA PHE A 333 13.90 -0.18 4.37
C PHE A 333 15.00 0.63 5.07
N ASP A 334 14.73 1.89 5.43
CA ASP A 334 15.66 2.73 6.18
C ASP A 334 15.85 2.25 7.62
N GLN A 335 14.88 1.53 8.21
CA GLN A 335 14.99 0.93 9.54
C GLN A 335 15.81 -0.38 9.48
N LEU A 336 15.63 -1.20 8.43
CA LEU A 336 16.44 -2.40 8.21
C LEU A 336 17.94 -2.06 8.07
N ALA A 337 18.28 -0.96 7.38
CA ALA A 337 19.65 -0.47 7.24
C ALA A 337 20.30 0.04 8.55
N LYS A 338 19.60 -0.05 9.70
CA LYS A 338 20.14 0.25 11.04
C LYS A 338 20.36 -1.01 11.89
N LEU A 339 20.07 -2.20 11.34
CA LEU A 339 20.09 -3.49 12.03
C LEU A 339 21.35 -4.29 11.66
N GLU A 340 22.53 -3.71 11.89
CA GLU A 340 23.86 -4.28 11.62
C GLU A 340 24.59 -4.76 12.90
#